data_AF-A0A377PL21-F1
#
_entry.id   AF-A0A377PL21-F1
#
_cell.length_a   1.000
_cell.length_b   1.000
_cell.length_c   1.000
_cell.angle_alpha   90.00
_cell.angle_beta   90.00
_cell.angle_gamma   90.00
#
_symmetry.space_group_name_H-M   'P 1'
#
loop_
_entity.id
_entity.type
_entity.pdbx_description
1 polymer ?
#
loop_
_entity_poly.entity_id
_entity_poly.type
_entity_poly.pdbx_seq_one_letter_code
_entity_poly.pdbx_strand_id
1 'polypeptide(L)'
;MKNKRSLEQMVEYMKSSGTHVPEWLLDINRLSSGAELSRDEMLEYAECFCSQARSVEALTYLIECEERFGLAANGEHIFVHGNVIMQIDKGVIETLLQCQIEATILEKRSADRYISVMQFYLDDRLKRAEEGSTWMVDFIDEVLISGSKFLISGEIPPAKEMH
;
A
#
# COMPACT_ATOMS: atom_id res chain seq x y z
N MET A 1 -5.56 -7.82 29.85
CA MET A 1 -6.55 -6.78 29.51
C MET A 1 -5.97 -5.92 28.39
N LYS A 2 -6.59 -5.89 27.21
CA LYS A 2 -6.16 -5.00 26.12
C LYS A 2 -6.50 -3.56 26.52
N ASN A 3 -5.52 -2.66 26.50
CA ASN A 3 -5.72 -1.21 26.69
C ASN A 3 -6.62 -0.70 25.55
N LYS A 4 -7.93 -0.63 25.78
CA LYS A 4 -8.87 -0.02 24.84
C LYS A 4 -8.70 1.49 24.94
N ARG A 5 -8.11 2.12 23.92
CA ARG A 5 -8.08 3.59 23.83
C ARG A 5 -9.52 4.11 23.78
N SER A 6 -9.78 5.22 24.46
CA SER A 6 -11.05 5.93 24.31
C SER A 6 -11.14 6.57 22.92
N LEU A 7 -12.35 6.92 22.50
CA LEU A 7 -12.58 7.55 21.20
C LEU A 7 -11.83 8.89 21.10
N GLU A 8 -11.81 9.65 22.20
CA GLU A 8 -11.07 10.91 22.34
C GLU A 8 -9.57 10.69 22.13
N GLN A 9 -9.00 9.65 22.72
CA GLN A 9 -7.58 9.31 22.56
C GLN A 9 -7.25 8.88 21.13
N MET A 10 -8.18 8.23 20.42
CA MET A 10 -8.01 7.87 19.02
C MET A 10 -8.05 9.10 18.12
N VAL A 11 -9.01 10.01 18.33
CA VAL A 11 -9.12 11.27 17.58
C VAL A 11 -7.89 12.15 17.79
N GLU A 12 -7.42 12.28 19.03
CA GLU A 12 -6.22 13.08 19.33
C GLU A 12 -4.98 12.48 18.67
N TYR A 13 -4.83 11.16 18.70
CA TYR A 13 -3.77 10.46 17.99
C TYR A 13 -3.83 10.73 16.48
N MET A 14 -5.01 10.61 15.86
CA MET A 14 -5.18 10.85 14.42
C MET A 14 -4.81 12.29 14.04
N LYS A 15 -5.22 13.29 14.82
CA LYS A 15 -4.85 14.70 14.62
C LYS A 15 -3.35 14.93 14.68
N SER A 16 -2.66 14.25 15.59
CA SER A 16 -1.20 14.36 15.76
C SER A 16 -0.37 13.56 14.75
N SER A 17 -1.00 12.64 14.00
CA SER A 17 -0.29 11.66 13.18
C SER A 17 0.33 12.22 11.90
N GLY A 18 -0.04 13.44 11.50
CA GLY A 18 0.37 14.04 10.22
C GLY A 18 -0.24 13.39 8.98
N THR A 19 -1.08 12.36 9.15
CA THR A 19 -1.85 11.72 8.06
C THR A 19 -3.05 12.60 7.70
N HIS A 20 -3.39 12.68 6.42
CA HIS A 20 -4.66 13.28 6.01
C HIS A 20 -5.83 12.41 6.46
N VAL A 21 -6.61 12.89 7.42
CA VAL A 21 -7.78 12.20 7.96
C VAL A 21 -9.03 13.02 7.67
N PRO A 22 -10.11 12.43 7.12
CA PRO A 22 -11.36 13.15 6.87
C PRO A 22 -11.92 13.79 8.14
N GLU A 23 -12.43 15.01 8.03
CA GLU A 23 -12.88 15.79 9.20
C GLU A 23 -13.99 15.09 9.98
N TRP A 24 -14.92 14.43 9.29
CA TRP A 24 -16.01 13.68 9.92
C TRP A 24 -15.50 12.47 10.72
N LEU A 25 -14.33 11.92 10.36
CA LEU A 25 -13.67 10.83 11.10
C LEU A 25 -12.94 11.36 12.36
N LEU A 26 -12.83 12.68 12.52
CA LEU A 26 -12.33 13.35 13.72
C LEU A 26 -13.47 13.90 14.61
N ASP A 27 -14.72 13.80 14.15
CA ASP A 27 -15.89 14.25 14.91
C ASP A 27 -16.44 13.12 15.79
N ILE A 28 -16.21 13.25 17.10
CA ILE A 28 -16.67 12.30 18.13
C ILE A 28 -18.19 12.15 18.11
N ASN A 29 -18.94 13.23 17.87
CA ASN A 29 -20.41 13.16 17.85
C ASN A 29 -20.87 12.39 16.62
N ARG A 30 -20.25 12.63 15.46
CA ARG A 30 -20.52 11.86 14.23
C ARG A 30 -20.23 10.38 14.44
N LEU A 31 -19.07 10.04 15.01
CA LEU A 31 -18.67 8.65 15.28
C LEU A 31 -19.58 7.96 16.31
N SER A 32 -20.08 8.70 17.30
CA SER A 32 -20.95 8.16 18.35
C SER A 32 -22.43 8.09 17.94
N SER A 33 -22.82 8.73 16.83
CA SER A 33 -24.22 8.81 16.38
C SER A 33 -24.81 7.47 15.93
N GLY A 34 -23.97 6.50 15.55
CA GLY A 34 -24.42 5.25 14.92
C GLY A 34 -25.03 5.42 13.53
N ALA A 35 -25.02 6.63 12.96
CA ALA A 35 -25.53 6.86 11.61
C ALA A 35 -24.60 6.20 10.58
N GLU A 36 -25.20 5.55 9.59
CA GLU A 36 -24.48 4.90 8.49
C GLU A 36 -23.59 5.89 7.73
N LEU A 37 -22.53 5.39 7.10
CA LEU A 37 -21.69 6.20 6.23
C LEU A 37 -22.46 6.54 4.95
N SER A 38 -22.51 7.82 4.61
CA SER A 38 -22.90 8.24 3.28
C SER A 38 -21.88 7.74 2.24
N ARG A 39 -22.27 7.77 0.96
CA ARG A 39 -21.37 7.38 -0.14
C ARG A 39 -20.10 8.25 -0.16
N ASP A 40 -20.23 9.54 0.09
CA ASP A 40 -19.10 10.47 0.07
C ASP A 40 -18.15 10.20 1.24
N GLU A 41 -18.68 10.01 2.45
CA GLU A 41 -17.88 9.59 3.61
C GLU A 41 -17.17 8.25 3.34
N MET A 42 -17.84 7.30 2.67
CA MET A 42 -17.23 6.02 2.31
C MET A 42 -16.09 6.17 1.30
N LEU A 43 -16.23 7.07 0.32
CA LEU A 43 -15.18 7.37 -0.65
C LEU A 43 -13.98 8.04 0.02
N GLU A 44 -14.21 9.03 0.88
CA GLU A 44 -13.15 9.71 1.65
C GLU A 44 -12.43 8.75 2.59
N TYR A 45 -13.19 7.88 3.28
CA TYR A 45 -12.61 6.83 4.11
C TYR A 45 -11.75 5.88 3.29
N ALA A 46 -12.24 5.42 2.14
CA ALA A 46 -11.51 4.49 1.29
C ALA A 46 -10.18 5.10 0.80
N GLU A 47 -10.16 6.38 0.43
CA GLU A 47 -8.93 7.07 0.03
C GLU A 47 -7.93 7.19 1.19
N CYS A 48 -8.39 7.60 2.38
CA CYS A 48 -7.59 7.65 3.61
C CYS A 48 -7.03 6.25 3.98
N PHE A 49 -7.86 5.21 3.89
CA PHE A 49 -7.46 3.83 4.12
C PHE A 49 -6.39 3.38 3.12
N CYS A 50 -6.59 3.61 1.82
CA CYS A 50 -5.67 3.16 0.78
C CYS A 50 -4.28 3.78 0.97
N SER A 51 -4.20 5.05 1.37
CA SER A 51 -2.92 5.68 1.67
C SER A 51 -2.17 4.95 2.80
N GLN A 52 -2.87 4.60 3.89
CA GLN A 52 -2.27 3.88 5.01
C GLN A 52 -1.94 2.44 4.66
N ALA A 53 -2.84 1.75 3.93
CA ALA A 53 -2.64 0.38 3.50
C ALA A 53 -1.39 0.27 2.63
N ARG A 54 -1.25 1.16 1.64
CA ARG A 54 -0.07 1.25 0.78
C ARG A 54 1.22 1.48 1.57
N SER A 55 1.22 2.40 2.54
CA SER A 55 2.39 2.60 3.42
C SER A 55 2.77 1.35 4.18
N VAL A 56 1.80 0.59 4.68
CA VAL A 56 2.05 -0.67 5.39
C VAL A 56 2.58 -1.74 4.45
N GLU A 57 2.02 -1.89 3.24
CA GLU A 57 2.54 -2.85 2.26
C GLU A 57 3.98 -2.51 1.84
N ALA A 58 4.28 -1.23 1.61
CA ALA A 58 5.62 -0.78 1.29
C ALA A 58 6.63 -1.12 2.40
N LEU A 59 6.29 -0.84 3.66
CA LEU A 59 7.14 -1.18 4.79
C LEU A 59 7.29 -2.70 4.98
N THR A 60 6.22 -3.46 4.77
CA THR A 60 6.25 -4.93 4.85
C THR A 60 7.22 -5.49 3.81
N TYR A 61 7.13 -5.02 2.57
CA TYR A 61 8.05 -5.41 1.51
C TYR A 61 9.51 -5.06 1.82
N LEU A 62 9.80 -3.89 2.37
CA LEU A 62 11.16 -3.50 2.75
C LEU A 62 11.77 -4.38 3.84
N ILE A 63 10.96 -4.77 4.84
CA ILE A 63 11.37 -5.71 5.88
C ILE A 63 11.72 -7.06 5.24
N GLU A 64 10.87 -7.57 4.34
CA GLU A 64 11.15 -8.82 3.63
C GLU A 64 12.38 -8.72 2.71
N CYS A 65 12.62 -7.56 2.09
CA CYS A 65 13.83 -7.32 1.32
C CYS A 65 15.08 -7.32 2.21
N GLU A 66 15.02 -6.73 3.40
CA GLU A 66 16.12 -6.79 4.36
C GLU A 66 16.41 -8.23 4.77
N GLU A 67 15.38 -9.03 5.04
CA GLU A 67 15.53 -10.45 5.37
C GLU A 67 16.17 -11.25 4.21
N ARG A 68 15.82 -10.93 2.97
CA ARG A 68 16.30 -11.64 1.78
C ARG A 68 17.68 -11.20 1.29
N PHE A 69 17.99 -9.91 1.37
CA PHE A 69 19.14 -9.30 0.70
C PHE A 69 20.05 -8.49 1.62
N GLY A 70 19.59 -8.19 2.85
CA GLY A 70 20.28 -7.34 3.79
C GLY A 70 20.14 -5.85 3.47
N LEU A 71 21.03 -5.06 4.07
CA LEU A 71 21.12 -3.61 3.89
C LEU A 71 22.41 -3.25 3.14
N ALA A 72 22.38 -2.12 2.43
CA ALA A 72 23.59 -1.50 1.91
C ALA A 72 24.50 -1.00 3.04
N ALA A 73 25.76 -0.68 2.72
CA ALA A 73 26.73 -0.19 3.69
C ALA A 73 26.32 1.12 4.40
N ASN A 74 25.41 1.90 3.78
CA ASN A 74 24.84 3.11 4.36
C ASN A 74 23.57 2.84 5.21
N GLY A 75 23.15 1.59 5.36
CA GLY A 75 21.97 1.19 6.13
C GLY A 75 20.65 1.19 5.34
N GLU A 76 20.67 1.53 4.05
CA GLU A 76 19.45 1.56 3.21
C GLU A 76 19.07 0.16 2.72
N HIS A 77 17.76 -0.08 2.51
CA HIS A 77 17.26 -1.34 1.98
C HIS A 77 17.71 -1.54 0.53
N ILE A 78 18.02 -2.79 0.18
CA ILE A 78 18.41 -3.17 -1.18
C ILE A 78 17.54 -4.29 -1.75
N PHE A 79 17.36 -4.22 -3.05
CA PHE A 79 16.82 -5.30 -3.87
C PHE A 79 17.93 -5.86 -4.75
N VAL A 80 18.05 -7.18 -4.81
CA VAL A 80 19.10 -7.86 -5.58
C VAL A 80 18.48 -8.84 -6.58
N HIS A 81 18.83 -8.69 -7.86
CA HIS A 81 18.46 -9.64 -8.90
C HIS A 81 19.60 -9.84 -9.90
N GLY A 82 20.18 -11.05 -9.92
CA GLY A 82 21.34 -11.35 -10.74
C GLY A 82 22.52 -10.43 -10.37
N ASN A 83 23.01 -9.67 -11.36
CA ASN A 83 24.10 -8.70 -11.17
C ASN A 83 23.61 -7.28 -10.85
N VAL A 84 22.30 -7.10 -10.61
CA VAL A 84 21.69 -5.81 -10.30
C VAL A 84 21.46 -5.69 -8.80
N ILE A 85 21.93 -4.57 -8.24
CA ILE A 85 21.63 -4.14 -6.89
C ILE A 85 20.99 -2.77 -6.98
N MET A 86 19.79 -2.62 -6.44
CA MET A 86 19.05 -1.35 -6.40
C MET A 86 18.79 -0.98 -4.95
N GLN A 87 19.07 0.27 -4.58
CA GLN A 87 18.55 0.82 -3.33
C GLN A 87 17.08 1.13 -3.51
N ILE A 88 16.27 0.72 -2.54
CA ILE A 88 14.83 0.93 -2.53
C ILE A 88 14.43 1.54 -1.19
N ASP A 89 13.48 2.46 -1.22
CA ASP A 89 12.90 3.05 -0.03
C ASP A 89 11.37 2.96 -0.06
N LYS A 90 10.73 3.43 1.01
CA LYS A 90 9.27 3.41 1.13
C LYS A 90 8.60 4.17 -0.01
N GLY A 91 9.15 5.32 -0.40
CA GLY A 91 8.58 6.15 -1.46
C GLY A 91 8.63 5.47 -2.83
N VAL A 92 9.71 4.75 -3.13
CA VAL A 92 9.85 3.95 -4.36
C VAL A 92 8.75 2.89 -4.44
N ILE A 93 8.55 2.12 -3.37
CA ILE A 93 7.53 1.06 -3.35
C ILE A 93 6.11 1.64 -3.36
N GLU A 94 5.85 2.72 -2.62
CA GLU A 94 4.55 3.40 -2.66
C GLU A 94 4.23 3.91 -4.06
N THR A 95 5.20 4.53 -4.74
CA THR A 95 5.02 5.02 -6.12
C THR A 95 4.72 3.87 -7.08
N LEU A 96 5.44 2.75 -6.94
CA LEU A 96 5.19 1.54 -7.73
C LEU A 96 3.75 1.03 -7.55
N LEU A 97 3.29 0.88 -6.31
CA LEU A 97 1.93 0.43 -6.01
C LEU A 97 0.87 1.38 -6.58
N GLN A 98 1.08 2.69 -6.45
CA GLN A 98 0.17 3.69 -7.03
C GLN A 98 0.09 3.57 -8.57
N CYS A 99 1.24 3.49 -9.24
CA CYS A 99 1.29 3.50 -10.69
C CYS A 99 0.84 2.18 -11.32
N GLN A 100 1.20 1.04 -10.73
CA GLN A 100 0.98 -0.26 -11.36
C GLN A 100 -0.32 -0.94 -10.90
N ILE A 101 -0.74 -0.71 -9.66
CA ILE A 101 -1.94 -1.33 -9.10
C ILE A 101 -3.08 -0.31 -9.01
N GLU A 102 -2.90 0.76 -8.23
CA GLU A 102 -4.02 1.65 -7.91
C GLU A 102 -4.54 2.37 -9.15
N ALA A 103 -3.65 2.92 -9.98
CA ALA A 103 -4.04 3.57 -11.24
C ALA A 103 -4.81 2.61 -12.16
N THR A 104 -4.32 1.38 -12.32
CA THR A 104 -4.98 0.33 -13.12
C THR A 104 -6.39 0.02 -12.62
N ILE A 105 -6.58 -0.05 -11.29
CA ILE A 105 -7.90 -0.28 -10.68
C ILE A 105 -8.81 0.94 -10.91
N LEU A 106 -8.30 2.15 -10.69
CA LEU A 106 -9.05 3.40 -10.84
C LEU A 106 -9.49 3.64 -12.29
N GLU A 107 -8.66 3.27 -13.27
CA GLU A 107 -8.99 3.33 -14.69
C GLU A 107 -10.12 2.35 -15.05
N LYS A 108 -10.07 1.12 -14.54
CA LYS A 108 -11.06 0.08 -14.84
C LYS A 108 -12.37 0.23 -14.06
N ARG A 109 -12.35 0.85 -12.87
CA ARG A 109 -13.49 0.94 -11.93
C ARG A 109 -13.73 2.37 -11.45
N SER A 110 -13.86 3.30 -12.39
CA SER A 110 -13.94 4.74 -12.11
C SER A 110 -15.13 5.17 -11.23
N ALA A 111 -16.26 4.43 -11.23
CA ALA A 111 -17.45 4.76 -10.45
C ALA A 111 -17.27 4.53 -8.93
N ASP A 112 -16.48 3.53 -8.55
CA ASP A 112 -16.23 3.15 -7.16
C ASP A 112 -14.88 3.68 -6.64
N ARG A 113 -14.04 4.22 -7.53
CA ARG A 113 -12.77 4.89 -7.21
C ARG A 113 -11.95 4.09 -6.18
N TYR A 114 -11.56 4.73 -5.07
CA TYR A 114 -10.75 4.14 -4.01
C TYR A 114 -11.45 3.03 -3.21
N ILE A 115 -12.77 2.86 -3.31
CA ILE A 115 -13.44 1.70 -2.68
C ILE A 115 -12.95 0.40 -3.33
N SER A 116 -12.76 0.38 -4.65
CA SER A 116 -12.21 -0.79 -5.34
C SER A 116 -10.75 -1.05 -4.98
N VAL A 117 -9.96 0.01 -4.77
CA VAL A 117 -8.56 -0.12 -4.33
C VAL A 117 -8.50 -0.63 -2.89
N MET A 118 -9.38 -0.15 -2.02
CA MET A 118 -9.50 -0.61 -0.63
C MET A 118 -9.85 -2.10 -0.58
N GLN A 119 -10.83 -2.54 -1.37
CA GLN A 119 -11.20 -3.97 -1.47
C GLN A 119 -10.00 -4.82 -1.90
N PHE A 120 -9.24 -4.38 -2.90
CA PHE A 120 -8.04 -5.07 -3.34
C PHE A 120 -7.03 -5.29 -2.19
N TYR A 121 -6.69 -4.23 -1.44
CA TYR A 121 -5.76 -4.36 -0.31
C TYR A 121 -6.30 -5.26 0.82
N LEU A 122 -7.61 -5.20 1.08
CA LEU A 122 -8.26 -6.05 2.09
C LEU A 122 -8.23 -7.53 1.67
N ASP A 123 -8.55 -7.81 0.42
CA ASP A 123 -8.57 -9.17 -0.13
C ASP A 123 -7.16 -9.78 -0.19
N ASP A 124 -6.15 -9.00 -0.59
CA ASP A 124 -4.75 -9.45 -0.59
C ASP A 124 -4.26 -9.79 0.83
N ARG A 125 -4.56 -8.93 1.80
CA ARG A 125 -4.23 -9.19 3.21
C ARG A 125 -4.93 -10.43 3.76
N LEU A 126 -6.19 -10.63 3.40
CA LEU A 126 -6.95 -11.80 3.81
C LEU A 126 -6.30 -13.08 3.24
N LYS A 127 -6.00 -13.10 1.94
CA LYS A 127 -5.29 -14.22 1.30
C LYS A 127 -3.92 -14.48 1.90
N ARG A 128 -3.17 -13.44 2.23
CA ARG A 128 -1.89 -13.59 2.95
C ARG A 128 -2.08 -14.24 4.31
N ALA A 129 -3.08 -13.82 5.07
CA ALA A 129 -3.34 -14.33 6.41
C ALA A 129 -3.89 -15.77 6.42
N GLU A 130 -4.75 -16.10 5.46
CA GLU A 130 -5.43 -17.41 5.40
C GLU A 130 -4.64 -18.46 4.61
N GLU A 131 -3.98 -18.05 3.54
CA GLU A 131 -3.34 -18.96 2.57
C GLU A 131 -1.81 -18.81 2.51
N GLY A 132 -1.24 -17.83 3.21
CA GLY A 132 0.19 -17.53 3.11
C GLY A 132 0.59 -16.96 1.74
N SER A 133 -0.35 -16.33 1.02
CA SER A 133 -0.11 -15.78 -0.31
C SER A 133 1.03 -14.75 -0.32
N THR A 134 1.97 -14.92 -1.24
CA THR A 134 3.11 -14.01 -1.49
C THR A 134 2.86 -13.06 -2.67
N TRP A 135 1.62 -13.01 -3.18
CA TRP A 135 1.31 -12.36 -4.46
C TRP A 135 1.81 -10.92 -4.55
N MET A 136 1.62 -10.10 -3.51
CA MET A 136 2.08 -8.70 -3.50
C MET A 136 3.61 -8.59 -3.62
N VAL A 137 4.33 -9.47 -2.92
CA VAL A 137 5.79 -9.49 -2.89
C VAL A 137 6.32 -9.94 -4.25
N ASP A 138 5.75 -11.03 -4.78
CA ASP A 138 6.10 -11.56 -6.10
C ASP A 138 5.82 -10.53 -7.21
N PHE A 139 4.71 -9.81 -7.11
CA PHE A 139 4.36 -8.74 -8.04
C PHE A 139 5.38 -7.59 -8.02
N ILE A 140 5.74 -7.10 -6.83
CA ILE A 140 6.73 -6.02 -6.70
C ILE A 140 8.09 -6.48 -7.25
N ASP A 141 8.53 -7.69 -6.89
CA ASP A 141 9.75 -8.32 -7.41
C ASP A 141 9.72 -8.37 -8.95
N GLU A 142 8.64 -8.85 -9.56
CA GLU A 142 8.52 -8.93 -11.02
C GLU A 142 8.62 -7.55 -11.71
N VAL A 143 8.04 -6.51 -11.12
CA VAL A 143 8.14 -5.14 -11.63
C VAL A 143 9.58 -4.63 -11.53
N LEU A 144 10.26 -4.83 -10.40
CA LEU A 144 11.66 -4.41 -10.21
C LEU A 144 12.61 -5.19 -11.13
N ILE A 145 12.36 -6.49 -11.33
CA ILE A 145 13.11 -7.33 -12.29
C ILE A 145 12.90 -6.84 -13.71
N SER A 146 11.66 -6.52 -14.10
CA SER A 146 11.36 -6.03 -15.44
C SER A 146 11.97 -4.64 -15.69
N GLY A 147 11.89 -3.75 -14.70
CA GLY A 147 12.51 -2.43 -14.74
C GLY A 147 14.04 -2.49 -14.82
N SER A 148 14.68 -3.36 -14.05
CA SER A 148 16.15 -3.52 -14.10
C SER A 148 16.63 -4.07 -15.45
N LYS A 149 15.91 -5.03 -16.04
CA LYS A 149 16.19 -5.52 -17.40
C LYS A 149 16.11 -4.39 -18.42
N PHE A 150 15.05 -3.57 -18.37
CA PHE A 150 14.89 -2.41 -19.23
C PHE A 150 16.06 -1.42 -19.10
N LEU A 151 16.49 -1.11 -17.87
CA LEU A 151 17.60 -0.20 -17.63
C LEU A 151 18.94 -0.71 -18.17
N ILE A 152 19.16 -2.03 -18.18
CA ILE A 152 20.37 -2.64 -18.73
C ILE A 152 20.33 -2.72 -20.25
N SER A 153 19.23 -3.19 -20.83
CA SER A 153 19.14 -3.45 -22.27
C SER A 153 18.80 -2.20 -23.09
N GLY A 154 18.12 -1.21 -22.48
CA GLY A 154 17.50 -0.10 -23.20
C GLY A 154 16.28 -0.50 -24.04
N GLU A 155 15.86 -1.77 -23.98
CA GLU A 155 14.76 -2.33 -24.74
C GLU A 155 13.55 -2.57 -23.83
N ILE A 156 12.39 -2.02 -24.21
CA ILE A 156 11.14 -2.23 -23.48
C ILE A 156 10.78 -3.72 -23.56
N PRO A 157 10.69 -4.45 -22.43
CA PRO A 157 10.25 -5.84 -22.44
C PRO A 157 8.86 -5.93 -23.10
N PRO A 158 8.58 -6.97 -23.89
CA PRO A 158 7.25 -7.17 -24.44
C PRO A 158 6.23 -7.18 -23.30
N ALA A 159 5.12 -6.44 -23.46
CA ALA A 159 4.07 -6.40 -22.45
C ALA A 159 3.60 -7.83 -22.16
N LYS A 160 3.81 -8.30 -20.92
CA LYS A 160 3.12 -9.50 -20.45
C LYS A 160 1.64 -9.13 -20.36
N GLU A 161 0.79 -9.82 -21.11
CA GLU A 161 -0.64 -9.82 -20.82
C GLU A 161 -0.81 -10.42 -19.41
N MET A 162 -1.09 -9.56 -18.43
CA MET A 162 -1.51 -10.01 -17.11
C MET A 162 -2.94 -10.55 -17.27
N HIS A 163 -3.04 -11.88 -17.43
CA HIS A 163 -4.30 -12.62 -17.43
C HIS A 163 -4.83 -12.82 -16.01
#